data_AF-A0A9K3DAB2-F1
#
_entry.id   AF-A0A9K3DAB2-F1
#
_cell.length_a   1.000
_cell.length_b   1.000
_cell.length_c   1.000
_cell.angle_alpha   90.00
_cell.angle_beta   90.00
_cell.angle_gamma   90.00
#
_symmetry.space_group_name_H-M   'P 1'
#
loop_
_entity.id
_entity.type
_entity.pdbx_description
1 polymer ?
#
loop_
_entity_poly.entity_id
_entity_poly.type
_entity_poly.pdbx_seq_one_letter_code
_entity_poly.pdbx_strand_id
1 'polypeptide(L)'
;TVVALKDKRNIVDKDRRTPEMDAAITAIVGAEKFAKLVEAARSSIGQDLSPIDNAAVVQWATKVVSLCDSRVHVNDYLSGRLDSVAPNLRLLLGDVVTSRLISRAGSLENLAKMPSSTLQVQLYIY
;
A
#
# COMPACT_ATOMS: atom_id res chain seq x y z
N THR A 1 -10.26 4.23 -1.89
CA THR A 1 -11.40 3.30 -1.69
C THR A 1 -12.31 3.71 -0.53
N VAL A 2 -11.80 4.00 0.66
CA VAL A 2 -12.70 4.16 1.83
C VAL A 2 -13.31 5.55 2.00
N VAL A 3 -12.71 6.60 1.42
CA VAL A 3 -13.30 7.95 1.47
C VAL A 3 -14.57 8.07 0.61
N ALA A 4 -14.74 7.20 -0.40
CA ALA A 4 -15.90 7.21 -1.30
C ALA A 4 -17.08 6.34 -0.82
N LEU A 5 -16.86 5.43 0.13
CA LEU A 5 -17.87 4.49 0.64
C LEU A 5 -18.55 5.01 1.91
N LYS A 6 -18.86 6.32 1.96
CA LYS A 6 -19.40 6.97 3.17
C LYS A 6 -20.83 6.54 3.52
N ASP A 7 -21.64 6.02 2.60
CA ASP A 7 -23.03 5.64 2.90
C ASP A 7 -23.60 4.72 1.80
N LYS A 8 -24.36 3.68 2.20
CA LYS A 8 -25.15 2.84 1.29
C LYS A 8 -26.10 3.70 0.45
N ARG A 9 -26.66 4.77 1.05
CA ARG A 9 -27.57 5.70 0.35
C ARG A 9 -26.88 6.53 -0.72
N ASN A 10 -25.59 6.88 -0.55
CA ASN A 10 -24.86 7.66 -1.56
C ASN A 10 -24.42 6.85 -2.80
N ILE A 11 -24.41 5.52 -2.71
CA ILE A 11 -24.04 4.65 -3.85
C ILE A 11 -25.29 4.25 -4.65
N VAL A 12 -26.45 4.17 -3.99
CA VAL A 12 -27.71 3.68 -4.55
C VAL A 12 -28.54 4.81 -5.18
N ASP A 13 -28.49 6.02 -4.64
CA ASP A 13 -29.27 7.16 -5.13
C ASP A 13 -28.54 7.94 -6.24
N LYS A 14 -29.17 8.04 -7.42
CA LYS A 14 -28.62 8.73 -8.60
C LYS A 14 -28.51 10.25 -8.39
N ASP A 15 -29.30 10.83 -7.50
CA ASP A 15 -29.41 12.29 -7.31
C ASP A 15 -28.28 12.92 -6.49
N ARG A 16 -27.39 12.12 -5.89
CA ARG A 16 -26.20 12.59 -5.15
C ARG A 16 -24.85 12.19 -5.76
N ARG A 17 -24.84 11.44 -6.87
CA ARG A 17 -23.61 11.12 -7.61
C ARG A 17 -23.22 12.31 -8.47
N THR A 18 -22.21 13.05 -8.06
CA THR A 18 -21.49 13.90 -9.02
C THR A 18 -20.72 13.01 -10.00
N PRO A 19 -20.70 13.33 -11.30
CA PRO A 19 -19.98 12.55 -12.32
C PRO A 19 -18.47 12.43 -12.02
N GLU A 20 -17.93 13.36 -11.23
CA GLU A 20 -16.55 13.35 -10.73
C GLU A 20 -16.26 12.19 -9.76
N MET A 21 -17.22 11.81 -8.92
CA MET A 21 -17.07 10.72 -7.97
C MET A 21 -17.03 9.36 -8.69
N ASP A 22 -17.87 9.19 -9.72
CA ASP A 22 -17.90 7.98 -10.54
C ASP A 22 -16.61 7.82 -11.36
N ALA A 23 -16.05 8.93 -11.86
CA ALA A 23 -14.73 8.93 -12.51
C ALA A 23 -13.61 8.54 -11.55
N ALA A 24 -13.61 9.09 -10.32
CA ALA A 24 -12.61 8.79 -9.30
C ALA A 24 -12.66 7.33 -8.82
N ILE A 25 -13.85 6.77 -8.61
CA ILE A 25 -14.00 5.37 -8.21
C ILE A 25 -13.61 4.44 -9.37
N THR A 26 -13.98 4.79 -10.61
CA THR A 26 -13.59 4.04 -11.80
C THR A 26 -12.06 4.02 -11.99
N ALA A 27 -11.38 5.13 -11.71
CA ALA A 27 -9.92 5.19 -11.79
C ALA A 27 -9.23 4.27 -10.77
N ILE A 28 -9.83 4.08 -9.58
CA ILE A 28 -9.25 3.25 -8.51
C ILE A 28 -9.57 1.76 -8.68
N VAL A 29 -10.80 1.44 -9.09
CA VAL A 29 -11.35 0.06 -9.06
C VAL A 29 -11.41 -0.57 -10.45
N GLY A 30 -11.45 0.24 -11.51
CA GLY A 30 -11.69 -0.18 -12.89
C GLY A 30 -13.19 -0.30 -13.21
N ALA A 31 -13.55 -0.04 -14.47
CA ALA A 31 -14.95 0.06 -14.91
C ALA A 31 -15.76 -1.23 -14.67
N GLU A 32 -15.16 -2.40 -14.91
CA GLU A 32 -15.84 -3.70 -14.75
C GLU A 32 -16.20 -4.00 -13.28
N LYS A 33 -15.24 -3.75 -12.37
CA LYS A 33 -15.45 -3.97 -10.92
C LYS A 33 -16.36 -2.90 -10.33
N PHE A 34 -16.36 -1.69 -10.89
CA PHE A 34 -17.30 -0.64 -10.48
C PHE A 34 -18.75 -1.03 -10.77
N ALA A 35 -19.05 -1.57 -11.95
CA ALA A 35 -20.40 -2.04 -12.29
C ALA A 35 -20.90 -3.11 -11.29
N LYS A 36 -20.04 -4.10 -10.97
CA LYS A 36 -20.32 -5.14 -9.98
C LYS A 36 -20.53 -4.57 -8.57
N LEU A 37 -19.76 -3.55 -8.18
CA LEU A 37 -19.91 -2.87 -6.89
C LEU A 37 -21.27 -2.16 -6.78
N VAL A 38 -21.73 -1.50 -7.84
CA VAL A 38 -23.03 -0.82 -7.87
C VAL A 38 -24.18 -1.81 -7.78
N GLU A 39 -24.10 -2.93 -8.51
CA GLU A 39 -25.09 -4.00 -8.44
C GLU A 39 -25.15 -4.63 -7.05
N ALA A 40 -23.99 -4.95 -6.46
CA ALA A 40 -23.89 -5.47 -5.10
C ALA A 40 -24.41 -4.47 -4.04
N ALA A 41 -24.19 -3.16 -4.23
CA ALA A 41 -24.74 -2.14 -3.34
C ALA A 41 -26.27 -2.07 -3.39
N ARG A 42 -26.87 -2.29 -4.56
CA ARG A 42 -28.33 -2.32 -4.77
C ARG A 42 -28.99 -3.57 -4.16
N SER A 43 -28.35 -4.73 -4.28
CA SER A 43 -28.84 -6.00 -3.73
C SER A 43 -28.43 -6.27 -2.28
N SER A 44 -27.64 -5.38 -1.66
CA SER A 44 -27.10 -5.57 -0.32
C SER A 44 -28.17 -5.57 0.77
N ILE A 45 -28.17 -6.61 1.59
CA ILE A 45 -29.00 -6.79 2.79
C ILE A 45 -28.35 -6.08 4.02
N GLY A 46 -27.19 -5.46 3.85
CA GLY A 46 -26.47 -4.79 4.95
C GLY A 46 -27.28 -3.67 5.61
N GLN A 47 -27.14 -3.54 6.93
CA GLN A 47 -27.78 -2.51 7.75
C GLN A 47 -27.02 -1.18 7.66
N ASP A 48 -27.74 -0.07 7.81
CA ASP A 48 -27.14 1.27 7.85
C ASP A 48 -26.22 1.42 9.07
N LEU A 49 -25.04 1.99 8.84
CA LEU A 49 -24.08 2.31 9.90
C LEU A 49 -24.51 3.56 10.67
N SER A 50 -24.30 3.56 11.99
CA SER A 50 -24.43 4.76 12.80
C SER A 50 -23.43 5.84 12.32
N PRO A 51 -23.76 7.14 12.43
CA PRO A 51 -22.81 8.21 12.11
C PRO A 51 -21.48 8.11 12.85
N ILE A 52 -21.50 7.58 14.08
CA ILE A 52 -20.30 7.39 14.93
C ILE A 52 -19.43 6.26 14.35
N ASP A 53 -20.03 5.13 13.99
CA ASP A 53 -19.31 3.98 13.44
C ASP A 53 -18.74 4.29 12.06
N ASN A 54 -19.49 5.03 11.25
CA ASN A 54 -19.02 5.49 9.94
C ASN A 54 -17.80 6.41 10.07
N ALA A 55 -17.83 7.36 11.01
CA ALA A 55 -16.69 8.23 11.29
C ALA A 55 -15.45 7.41 11.72
N ALA A 56 -15.65 6.39 12.56
CA ALA A 56 -14.57 5.49 12.96
C ALA A 56 -13.99 4.71 11.77
N VAL A 57 -14.82 4.11 10.92
CA VAL A 57 -14.39 3.38 9.72
C VAL A 57 -13.57 4.26 8.79
N VAL A 58 -14.05 5.49 8.52
CA VAL A 58 -13.33 6.46 7.67
C VAL A 58 -11.99 6.84 8.30
N GLN A 59 -11.94 7.06 9.61
CA GLN A 59 -10.70 7.37 10.30
C GLN A 59 -9.69 6.23 10.18
N TRP A 60 -10.12 4.98 10.42
CA TRP A 60 -9.25 3.81 10.30
C TRP A 60 -8.70 3.63 8.90
N ALA A 61 -9.53 3.79 7.89
CA ALA A 61 -9.05 3.66 6.55
C ALA A 61 -8.13 4.79 6.10
N THR A 62 -8.35 6.01 6.59
CA THR A 62 -7.42 7.11 6.37
C THR A 62 -6.05 6.78 6.99
N LYS A 63 -6.03 6.18 8.19
CA LYS A 63 -4.79 5.69 8.80
C LYS A 63 -4.13 4.60 7.95
N VAL A 64 -4.88 3.63 7.44
CA VAL A 64 -4.33 2.58 6.55
C VAL A 64 -3.71 3.20 5.30
N VAL A 65 -4.37 4.16 4.67
CA VAL A 65 -3.81 4.89 3.51
C VAL A 65 -2.51 5.59 3.90
N SER A 66 -2.49 6.31 5.03
CA SER A 66 -1.26 6.99 5.49
C SER A 66 -0.10 6.02 5.78
N LEU A 67 -0.39 4.79 6.21
CA LEU A 67 0.62 3.75 6.40
C LEU A 67 1.14 3.23 5.07
N CYS A 68 0.28 3.10 4.06
CA CYS A 68 0.71 2.76 2.70
C CYS A 68 1.61 3.86 2.11
N ASP A 69 1.25 5.13 2.28
CA ASP A 69 2.06 6.25 1.80
C ASP A 69 3.40 6.31 2.54
N SER A 70 3.38 6.11 3.86
CA SER A 70 4.61 6.03 4.68
C SER A 70 5.53 4.90 4.22
N ARG A 71 4.97 3.75 3.82
CA ARG A 71 5.76 2.64 3.27
C ARG A 71 6.48 3.05 1.98
N VAL A 72 5.80 3.77 1.09
CA VAL A 72 6.41 4.28 -0.15
C VAL A 72 7.52 5.28 0.18
N HIS A 73 7.27 6.25 1.06
CA HIS A 73 8.28 7.22 1.48
C HIS A 73 9.53 6.58 2.09
N VAL A 74 9.36 5.57 2.95
CA VAL A 74 10.49 4.85 3.53
C VAL A 74 11.27 4.09 2.46
N ASN A 75 10.58 3.50 1.48
CA ASN A 75 11.23 2.81 0.37
C ASN A 75 12.05 3.77 -0.50
N ASP A 76 11.51 4.95 -0.82
CA ASP A 76 12.21 5.95 -1.62
C ASP A 76 13.43 6.52 -0.87
N TYR A 77 13.26 6.81 0.43
CA TYR A 77 14.36 7.23 1.29
C TYR A 77 15.47 6.16 1.34
N LEU A 78 15.09 4.88 1.49
CA LEU A 78 16.03 3.78 1.50
C LEU A 78 16.77 3.64 0.16
N SER A 79 16.06 3.77 -0.96
CA SER A 79 16.63 3.73 -2.30
C SER A 79 17.69 4.82 -2.48
N GLY A 80 17.38 6.06 -2.10
CA GLY A 80 18.32 7.18 -2.16
C GLY A 80 19.53 7.00 -1.24
N ARG A 81 19.37 6.41 -0.05
CA ARG A 81 20.51 6.08 0.83
C ARG A 81 21.38 4.98 0.24
N LEU A 82 20.78 3.93 -0.33
CA LEU A 82 21.54 2.84 -0.95
C LEU A 82 22.33 3.29 -2.17
N ASP A 83 21.85 4.28 -2.92
CA ASP A 83 22.63 4.87 -4.02
C ASP A 83 23.94 5.49 -3.57
N SER A 84 23.94 6.14 -2.40
CA SER A 84 25.17 6.72 -1.84
C SER A 84 26.07 5.69 -1.15
N VAL A 85 25.50 4.63 -0.56
CA VAL A 85 26.23 3.72 0.34
C VAL A 85 26.65 2.42 -0.34
N ALA A 86 25.81 1.84 -1.21
CA ALA A 86 26.05 0.54 -1.82
C ALA A 86 25.43 0.42 -3.24
N PRO A 87 25.84 1.27 -4.20
CA PRO A 87 25.24 1.32 -5.54
C PRO A 87 25.39 0.01 -6.32
N ASN A 88 26.54 -0.66 -6.20
CA ASN A 88 26.80 -1.92 -6.90
C ASN A 88 25.95 -3.08 -6.35
N LEU A 89 25.80 -3.15 -5.02
CA LEU A 89 25.03 -4.22 -4.39
C LEU A 89 23.54 -4.04 -4.69
N ARG A 90 23.05 -2.80 -4.67
CA ARG A 90 21.70 -2.42 -5.08
C ARG A 90 21.41 -2.86 -6.51
N LEU A 91 22.29 -2.57 -7.45
CA LEU A 91 22.09 -2.91 -8.86
C LEU A 91 21.95 -4.43 -9.09
N LEU A 92 22.64 -5.24 -8.29
CA LEU A 92 22.63 -6.70 -8.41
C LEU A 92 21.43 -7.37 -7.72
N LEU A 93 21.03 -6.88 -6.53
CA LEU A 93 20.06 -7.57 -5.66
C LEU A 93 18.75 -6.80 -5.43
N GLY A 94 18.72 -5.52 -5.77
CA GLY A 94 17.62 -4.61 -5.47
C GLY A 94 17.63 -4.08 -4.03
N ASP A 95 16.89 -2.99 -3.82
CA ASP A 95 16.90 -2.21 -2.57
C ASP A 95 16.54 -3.04 -1.31
N VAL A 96 15.53 -3.89 -1.45
CA VAL A 96 14.93 -4.63 -0.32
C VAL A 96 15.85 -5.75 0.16
N VAL A 97 16.57 -6.42 -0.73
CA VAL A 97 17.51 -7.49 -0.36
C VAL A 97 18.81 -6.88 0.16
N THR A 98 19.37 -5.90 -0.54
CA THR A 98 20.60 -5.19 -0.14
C THR A 98 20.49 -4.57 1.25
N SER A 99 19.40 -3.82 1.52
CA SER A 99 19.18 -3.19 2.82
C SER A 99 19.11 -4.21 3.96
N ARG A 100 18.43 -5.34 3.76
CA ARG A 100 18.33 -6.39 4.77
C ARG A 100 19.64 -7.12 4.99
N LEU A 101 20.45 -7.36 3.95
CA LEU A 101 21.78 -7.93 4.11
C LEU A 101 22.67 -7.04 4.97
N ILE A 102 22.73 -5.73 4.67
CA ILE A 102 23.48 -4.76 5.46
C ILE A 102 22.95 -4.71 6.90
N SER A 103 21.64 -4.67 7.08
CA SER A 103 21.02 -4.66 8.41
C SER A 103 21.33 -5.93 9.22
N ARG A 104 21.41 -7.08 8.57
CA ARG A 104 21.69 -8.37 9.22
C ARG A 104 23.18 -8.54 9.55
N ALA A 105 24.07 -7.95 8.74
CA ALA A 105 25.49 -7.84 9.06
C ALA A 105 25.79 -6.78 10.12
N GLY A 106 24.85 -5.86 10.37
CA GLY A 106 24.96 -4.75 11.33
C GLY A 106 25.76 -3.55 10.80
N SER A 107 26.58 -3.73 9.78
CA SER A 107 27.25 -2.65 9.04
C SER A 107 27.68 -3.13 7.66
N LEU A 108 27.96 -2.18 6.75
CA LEU A 108 28.49 -2.50 5.42
C LEU A 108 29.90 -3.10 5.51
N GLU A 109 30.71 -2.67 6.47
CA GLU A 109 32.06 -3.21 6.68
C GLU A 109 32.01 -4.68 7.14
N ASN A 110 31.10 -5.00 8.07
CA ASN A 110 30.89 -6.39 8.49
C ASN A 110 30.39 -7.24 7.33
N LEU A 111 29.50 -6.69 6.49
CA LEU A 111 29.02 -7.39 5.28
C LEU A 111 30.18 -7.69 4.32
N ALA A 112 31.11 -6.75 4.13
CA ALA A 112 32.28 -6.95 3.27
C ALA A 112 33.26 -8.01 3.81
N LYS A 113 33.29 -8.25 5.13
CA LYS A 113 34.10 -9.29 5.77
C LYS A 113 33.44 -10.68 5.75
N MET A 114 32.14 -10.76 5.46
CA MET A 114 31.43 -12.04 5.41
C MET A 114 31.88 -12.86 4.19
N PRO A 115 32.14 -14.17 4.36
CA PRO A 115 32.46 -15.03 3.23
C PRO A 115 31.21 -15.25 2.35
N SER A 116 31.45 -15.50 1.05
CA SER A 116 30.38 -15.67 0.06
C SER A 116 29.36 -16.77 0.44
N SER A 117 29.78 -17.84 1.10
CA SER A 117 28.89 -18.92 1.55
C SER A 117 27.88 -18.44 2.59
N THR A 118 28.28 -17.56 3.52
CA THR A 118 27.37 -16.95 4.50
C THR A 118 26.39 -16.00 3.82
N LEU A 119 26.86 -15.20 2.87
CA LEU A 119 25.99 -14.32 2.07
C LEU A 119 24.97 -15.13 1.26
N GLN A 120 25.39 -16.23 0.65
CA GLN A 120 24.53 -17.12 -0.12
C GLN A 120 23.43 -17.74 0.74
N VAL A 121 23.76 -18.22 1.93
CA VAL A 121 22.74 -18.74 2.87
C VAL A 121 21.77 -17.63 3.25
N GLN A 122 22.25 -16.41 3.55
CA GLN A 122 21.36 -15.29 3.86
C GLN A 122 20.44 -14.89 2.71
N LEU A 123 20.94 -14.96 1.47
CA LEU A 123 20.15 -14.72 0.27
C LEU A 123 19.07 -15.78 0.04
N TYR A 124 19.29 -17.02 0.47
CA TYR A 124 18.35 -18.13 0.30
C TYR A 124 17.19 -18.13 1.31
N ILE A 125 17.30 -17.37 2.40
CA ILE A 125 16.26 -17.27 3.44
C ILE A 125 15.26 -16.15 3.09
N TYR A 126 15.19 -15.77 1.81
CA TYR A 126 14.42 -14.65 1.28
C TYR A 126 13.65 -15.08 0.04
#